data_AF-A0AA90QH81-F1
#
_entry.id   AF-A0AA90QH81-F1
#
_cell.length_a   1.000
_cell.length_b   1.000
_cell.length_c   1.000
_cell.angle_alpha   90.00
_cell.angle_beta   90.00
_cell.angle_gamma   90.00
#
_symmetry.space_group_name_H-M   'P 1'
#
loop_
_entity.id
_entity.type
_entity.pdbx_description
1 polymer ?
#
loop_
_entity_poly.entity_id
_entity_poly.type
_entity_poly.pdbx_seq_one_letter_code
_entity_poly.pdbx_strand_id
1 'polypeptide(L)'
;MFTPGNGGLADWWHDISYVNFNNAGSEVHGWYRMSQTTEQLQGLDRSDKTNACIEAARSAPSGALTVPPGAIRYTVTSPGIDAFGWNGGAFMAFDFEVGLAVHEGGHGIGLNHTFSNNPDYRNVDWAAIGEHDDPWDAMSWANSYVATTPFGAAPAALVAPHLDRMGWLPRSRIAVHAANGASEAIYTLAATNHPEASGALLVRVPVKREQGVIMLRVSVDGAPVTVHMDALSGNVVDPNNPARRIATAGIGRLPAMVLVPQLRVPRSRLSKPDRMREAAAPAPAAAPALEK
;
A
#
# COMPACT_ATOMS: atom_id res chain seq x y z
N MET A 1 -4.53 -19.71 0.93
CA MET A 1 -4.07 -18.31 1.00
C MET A 1 -2.59 -18.13 0.65
N PHE A 2 -1.65 -18.86 1.28
CA PHE A 2 -0.20 -18.72 1.04
C PHE A 2 0.37 -19.64 -0.06
N THR A 3 -0.48 -20.43 -0.72
CA THR A 3 -0.09 -21.36 -1.78
C THR A 3 -0.36 -20.74 -3.16
N PRO A 4 0.62 -20.69 -4.08
CA PRO A 4 0.41 -20.20 -5.44
C PRO A 4 -0.69 -20.94 -6.22
N GLY A 5 -1.26 -20.28 -7.22
CA GLY A 5 -2.25 -20.80 -8.16
C GLY A 5 -3.69 -20.86 -7.62
N ASN A 6 -3.98 -20.25 -6.48
CA ASN A 6 -5.29 -20.37 -5.81
C ASN A 6 -6.07 -19.04 -5.72
N GLY A 7 -5.54 -17.95 -6.27
CA GLY A 7 -6.11 -16.60 -6.15
C GLY A 7 -5.98 -16.02 -4.75
N GLY A 8 -4.92 -16.40 -4.01
CA GLY A 8 -4.68 -15.98 -2.63
C GLY A 8 -3.60 -14.91 -2.49
N LEU A 9 -3.14 -14.71 -1.25
CA LEU A 9 -2.06 -13.78 -0.91
C LEU A 9 -0.76 -14.04 -1.68
N ALA A 10 -0.42 -15.32 -1.91
CA ALA A 10 0.75 -15.69 -2.70
C ALA A 10 0.68 -15.15 -4.14
N ASP A 11 -0.48 -15.31 -4.78
CA ASP A 11 -0.71 -14.87 -6.16
C ASP A 11 -0.75 -13.34 -6.24
N TRP A 12 -1.40 -12.69 -5.27
CA TRP A 12 -1.43 -11.24 -5.20
C TRP A 12 -0.02 -10.65 -5.10
N TRP A 13 0.83 -11.15 -4.19
CA TRP A 13 2.20 -10.66 -4.08
C TRP A 13 3.03 -10.95 -5.33
N HIS A 14 2.88 -12.13 -5.90
CA HIS A 14 3.56 -12.51 -7.14
C HIS A 14 3.21 -11.54 -8.28
N ASP A 15 1.93 -11.27 -8.50
CA ASP A 15 1.45 -10.47 -9.62
C ASP A 15 1.78 -8.99 -9.45
N ILE A 16 1.50 -8.41 -8.27
CA ILE A 16 1.73 -6.98 -8.00
C ILE A 16 3.23 -6.64 -7.97
N SER A 17 4.07 -7.59 -7.58
CA SER A 17 5.53 -7.39 -7.60
C SER A 17 6.16 -7.63 -8.97
N TYR A 18 5.40 -7.98 -10.00
CA TYR A 18 5.95 -8.41 -11.29
C TYR A 18 6.96 -9.55 -11.12
N VAL A 19 6.62 -10.55 -10.30
CA VAL A 19 7.46 -11.73 -9.98
C VAL A 19 8.74 -11.39 -9.18
N ASN A 20 8.86 -10.17 -8.62
CA ASN A 20 10.02 -9.81 -7.79
C ASN A 20 9.87 -10.22 -6.33
N PHE A 21 8.64 -10.47 -5.87
CA PHE A 21 8.39 -11.04 -4.55
C PHE A 21 8.32 -12.55 -4.65
N ASN A 22 9.23 -13.23 -3.94
CA ASN A 22 9.29 -14.67 -3.89
C ASN A 22 8.87 -15.17 -2.50
N ASN A 23 7.74 -15.86 -2.44
CA ASN A 23 7.25 -16.53 -1.24
C ASN A 23 7.65 -18.01 -1.17
N ALA A 24 8.45 -18.52 -2.11
CA ALA A 24 8.97 -19.89 -2.04
C ALA A 24 9.78 -20.09 -0.75
N GLY A 25 9.57 -21.23 -0.10
CA GLY A 25 10.18 -21.52 1.20
C GLY A 25 9.47 -20.89 2.40
N SER A 26 8.34 -20.20 2.20
CA SER A 26 7.44 -19.87 3.31
C SER A 26 6.87 -21.15 3.92
N GLU A 27 6.91 -21.22 5.25
CA GLU A 27 6.41 -22.35 6.03
C GLU A 27 5.17 -21.94 6.81
N VAL A 28 4.21 -22.85 6.92
CA VAL A 28 3.06 -22.70 7.83
C VAL A 28 3.29 -23.64 8.99
N HIS A 29 3.37 -23.06 10.19
CA HIS A 29 3.49 -23.82 11.42
C HIS A 29 2.11 -23.99 12.09
N GLY A 30 2.01 -24.99 12.95
CA GLY A 30 0.76 -25.31 13.65
C GLY A 30 0.36 -24.28 14.71
N TRP A 31 -0.70 -24.61 15.43
CA TRP A 31 -1.19 -23.79 16.54
C TRP A 31 -0.36 -24.01 17.81
N TYR A 32 0.03 -22.92 18.44
CA TYR A 32 0.74 -22.92 19.72
C TYR A 32 -0.17 -22.42 20.83
N ARG A 33 -0.21 -23.16 21.94
CA ARG A 33 -1.04 -22.78 23.09
C ARG A 33 -0.33 -21.70 23.89
N MET A 34 -0.97 -20.54 24.01
CA MET A 34 -0.51 -19.45 24.86
C MET A 34 -0.86 -19.71 26.33
N SER A 35 -0.04 -19.21 27.26
CA SER A 35 -0.30 -19.30 28.70
C SER A 35 -1.27 -18.21 29.18
N GLN A 36 -1.37 -17.11 28.44
CA GLN A 36 -2.28 -15.99 28.70
C GLN A 36 -3.72 -16.33 28.31
N THR A 37 -4.69 -15.74 29.02
CA THR A 37 -6.08 -15.65 28.55
C THR A 37 -6.22 -14.63 27.43
N THR A 38 -7.34 -14.65 26.70
CA THR A 38 -7.66 -13.64 25.67
C THR A 38 -7.60 -12.21 26.24
N GLU A 39 -8.21 -11.99 27.40
CA GLU A 39 -8.25 -10.67 28.07
C GLU A 39 -6.84 -10.21 28.48
N GLN A 40 -6.03 -11.12 29.02
CA GLN A 40 -4.64 -10.80 29.37
C GLN A 40 -3.83 -10.40 28.14
N LEU A 41 -4.02 -11.11 27.02
CA LEU A 41 -3.30 -10.83 25.79
C LEU A 41 -3.78 -9.52 25.12
N GLN A 42 -5.08 -9.23 25.15
CA GLN A 42 -5.64 -7.96 24.68
C GLN A 42 -5.09 -6.75 25.44
N GLY A 43 -4.88 -6.90 26.76
CA GLY A 43 -4.33 -5.86 27.62
C GLY A 43 -2.83 -5.57 27.44
N LEU A 44 -2.10 -6.38 26.66
CA LEU A 44 -0.70 -6.11 26.34
C LEU A 44 -0.57 -5.04 25.24
N ASP A 45 0.59 -4.40 25.15
CA ASP A 45 0.92 -3.63 23.95
C ASP A 45 1.24 -4.55 22.76
N ARG A 46 1.27 -3.99 21.54
CA ARG A 46 1.49 -4.75 20.30
C ARG A 46 2.82 -5.51 20.25
N SER A 47 3.88 -4.95 20.84
CA SER A 47 5.19 -5.59 20.90
C SER A 47 5.14 -6.80 21.83
N ASP A 48 4.55 -6.64 23.01
CA ASP A 48 4.42 -7.69 24.01
C ASP A 48 3.46 -8.79 23.56
N LYS A 49 2.38 -8.46 22.85
CA LYS A 49 1.52 -9.46 22.16
C LYS A 49 2.35 -10.34 21.22
N THR A 50 3.16 -9.71 20.37
CA THR A 50 4.02 -10.41 19.41
C THR A 50 5.04 -11.30 20.11
N ASN A 51 5.69 -10.79 21.14
CA ASN A 51 6.68 -11.54 21.94
C ASN A 51 6.03 -12.73 22.65
N ALA A 52 4.83 -12.57 23.20
CA ALA A 52 4.10 -13.65 23.85
C ALA A 52 3.79 -14.81 22.87
N CYS A 53 3.38 -14.50 21.63
CA CYS A 53 3.15 -15.53 20.61
C CYS A 53 4.45 -16.24 20.19
N ILE A 54 5.54 -15.49 20.02
CA ILE A 54 6.86 -16.06 19.68
C ILE A 54 7.35 -16.98 20.80
N GLU A 55 7.18 -16.57 22.06
CA GLU A 55 7.58 -17.38 23.21
C GLU A 55 6.75 -18.65 23.34
N ALA A 56 5.43 -18.57 23.10
CA ALA A 56 4.56 -19.75 23.07
C ALA A 56 4.99 -20.74 21.98
N ALA A 57 5.39 -20.27 20.80
CA ALA A 57 5.91 -21.10 19.73
C ALA A 57 7.28 -21.71 20.07
N ARG A 58 8.17 -20.93 20.70
CA ARG A 58 9.52 -21.34 21.06
C ARG A 58 9.55 -22.39 22.17
N SER A 59 8.65 -22.27 23.15
CA SER A 59 8.58 -23.13 24.34
C SER A 59 7.63 -24.32 24.19
N ALA A 60 7.02 -24.50 23.01
CA ALA A 60 6.04 -25.56 22.79
C ALA A 60 6.65 -26.96 23.01
N PRO A 61 5.95 -27.88 23.71
CA PRO A 61 6.46 -29.22 24.00
C PRO A 61 6.63 -30.08 22.74
N SER A 62 5.95 -29.73 21.66
CA SER A 62 6.03 -30.39 20.36
C SER A 62 6.00 -29.36 19.24
N GLY A 63 6.84 -29.52 18.22
CA GLY A 63 6.88 -28.61 17.07
C GLY A 63 7.37 -27.21 17.42
N ALA A 64 8.20 -27.07 18.45
CA ALA A 64 8.80 -25.80 18.84
C ALA A 64 9.44 -25.09 17.65
N LEU A 65 9.15 -23.80 17.52
CA LEU A 65 9.63 -22.97 16.42
C LEU A 65 10.52 -21.86 16.96
N THR A 66 11.76 -21.82 16.47
CA THR A 66 12.61 -20.63 16.58
C THR A 66 12.52 -19.90 15.26
N VAL A 67 11.91 -18.71 15.27
CA VAL A 67 11.80 -17.89 14.06
C VAL A 67 13.21 -17.53 13.57
N PRO A 68 13.56 -17.85 12.30
CA PRO A 68 14.87 -17.51 11.77
C PRO A 68 15.12 -15.99 11.80
N PRO A 69 16.35 -15.53 12.08
CA PRO A 69 16.70 -14.12 11.99
C PRO A 69 16.37 -13.55 10.60
N GLY A 70 15.68 -12.41 10.57
CA GLY A 70 15.31 -11.73 9.33
C GLY A 70 14.10 -12.33 8.59
N ALA A 71 13.47 -13.40 9.09
CA ALA A 71 12.24 -13.91 8.52
C ALA A 71 11.09 -12.91 8.69
N ILE A 72 10.37 -12.65 7.59
CA ILE A 72 9.07 -11.97 7.64
C ILE A 72 8.05 -12.98 8.12
N ARG A 73 7.25 -12.62 9.11
CA ARG A 73 6.32 -13.55 9.77
C ARG A 73 4.90 -13.00 9.86
N TYR A 74 3.93 -13.90 9.71
CA TYR A 74 2.54 -13.63 10.04
C TYR A 74 2.22 -14.40 11.33
N THR A 75 1.91 -13.66 12.39
CA THR A 75 1.44 -14.22 13.66
C THR A 75 -0.08 -14.19 13.64
N VAL A 76 -0.71 -15.35 13.76
CA VAL A 76 -2.18 -15.48 13.73
C VAL A 76 -2.68 -15.98 15.08
N THR A 77 -3.70 -15.33 15.65
CA THR A 77 -4.33 -15.78 16.91
C THR A 77 -5.77 -16.24 16.72
N SER A 78 -6.13 -17.29 17.47
CA SER A 78 -7.51 -17.75 17.62
C SER A 78 -7.82 -17.92 19.12
N PRO A 79 -8.76 -17.15 19.70
CA PRO A 79 -9.58 -16.13 19.04
C PRO A 79 -8.75 -14.95 18.51
N GLY A 80 -9.30 -14.24 17.53
CA GLY A 80 -8.71 -13.00 17.03
C GLY A 80 -8.73 -11.91 18.09
N ILE A 81 -7.62 -11.16 18.23
CA ILE A 81 -7.50 -10.14 19.28
C ILE A 81 -6.96 -8.78 18.82
N ASP A 82 -6.34 -8.70 17.64
CA ASP A 82 -5.73 -7.47 17.10
C ASP A 82 -5.36 -7.69 15.62
N ALA A 83 -5.06 -6.60 14.92
CA ALA A 83 -4.44 -6.62 13.59
C ALA A 83 -3.48 -5.43 13.43
N PHE A 84 -2.22 -5.73 13.09
CA PHE A 84 -1.20 -4.70 12.85
C PHE A 84 0.06 -5.27 12.18
N GLY A 85 0.76 -4.42 11.44
CA GLY A 85 2.03 -4.72 10.80
C GLY A 85 3.19 -3.94 11.39
N TRP A 86 4.39 -4.46 11.19
CA TRP A 86 5.66 -3.79 11.54
C TRP A 86 6.74 -4.25 10.57
N ASN A 87 7.88 -3.55 10.55
CA ASN A 87 9.00 -4.01 9.74
C ASN A 87 9.50 -5.39 10.22
N GLY A 88 9.29 -6.43 9.41
CA GLY A 88 9.57 -7.83 9.76
C GLY A 88 8.35 -8.70 10.07
N GLY A 89 7.11 -8.20 10.03
CA GLY A 89 5.94 -9.07 10.09
C GLY A 89 4.57 -8.40 10.23
N ALA A 90 3.57 -9.25 10.43
CA ALA A 90 2.17 -8.91 10.64
C ALA A 90 1.58 -9.74 11.78
N PHE A 91 0.64 -9.14 12.51
CA PHE A 91 -0.18 -9.76 13.54
C PHE A 91 -1.63 -9.73 13.08
N MET A 92 -2.32 -10.86 13.19
CA MET A 92 -3.58 -11.09 12.50
C MET A 92 -4.55 -11.86 13.41
N ALA A 93 -5.81 -11.45 13.41
CA ALA A 93 -6.91 -12.32 13.83
C ALA A 93 -7.06 -13.52 12.86
N PHE A 94 -7.60 -14.66 13.29
CA PHE A 94 -7.71 -15.87 12.44
C PHE A 94 -8.71 -15.78 11.29
N ASP A 95 -9.68 -14.86 11.38
CA ASP A 95 -10.78 -14.63 10.44
C ASP A 95 -10.48 -13.51 9.42
N PHE A 96 -9.19 -13.29 9.18
CA PHE A 96 -8.71 -12.28 8.26
C PHE A 96 -8.96 -12.61 6.79
N GLU A 97 -9.11 -11.55 5.99
CA GLU A 97 -9.18 -11.61 4.53
C GLU A 97 -7.86 -11.23 3.85
N VAL A 98 -7.79 -11.43 2.52
CA VAL A 98 -6.58 -11.16 1.72
C VAL A 98 -6.08 -9.75 1.88
N GLY A 99 -6.95 -8.75 1.87
CA GLY A 99 -6.50 -7.37 1.93
C GLY A 99 -5.93 -6.94 3.28
N LEU A 100 -6.46 -7.44 4.40
CA LEU A 100 -5.82 -7.21 5.70
C LEU A 100 -4.43 -7.86 5.72
N ALA A 101 -4.30 -9.08 5.20
CA ALA A 101 -3.01 -9.75 5.14
C ALA A 101 -2.00 -9.04 4.24
N VAL A 102 -2.45 -8.50 3.11
CA VAL A 102 -1.62 -7.68 2.23
C VAL A 102 -1.18 -6.41 2.95
N HIS A 103 -2.09 -5.71 3.63
CA HIS A 103 -1.80 -4.44 4.28
C HIS A 103 -0.79 -4.60 5.42
N GLU A 104 -1.12 -5.45 6.40
CA GLU A 104 -0.26 -5.67 7.55
C GLU A 104 1.03 -6.38 7.15
N GLY A 105 0.94 -7.32 6.20
CA GLY A 105 2.08 -7.98 5.60
C GLY A 105 2.99 -7.05 4.81
N GLY A 106 2.43 -6.02 4.20
CA GLY A 106 3.14 -4.96 3.47
C GLY A 106 4.06 -4.17 4.39
N HIS A 107 3.62 -3.86 5.62
CA HIS A 107 4.50 -3.31 6.65
C HIS A 107 5.68 -4.24 6.96
N GLY A 108 5.43 -5.54 6.93
CA GLY A 108 6.44 -6.60 7.06
C GLY A 108 7.64 -6.45 6.13
N ILE A 109 7.43 -5.89 4.93
CA ILE A 109 8.45 -5.68 3.90
C ILE A 109 8.84 -4.21 3.71
N GLY A 110 8.42 -3.33 4.62
CA GLY A 110 8.79 -1.92 4.63
C GLY A 110 7.93 -0.99 3.78
N LEU A 111 6.72 -1.42 3.41
CA LEU A 111 5.70 -0.52 2.88
C LEU A 111 5.07 0.29 4.03
N ASN A 112 4.71 1.54 3.75
CA ASN A 112 4.04 2.42 4.70
C ASN A 112 2.63 2.72 4.19
N HIS A 113 1.78 3.32 5.04
CA HIS A 113 0.49 3.80 4.60
C HIS A 113 0.63 4.79 3.43
N THR A 114 -0.36 4.78 2.54
CA THR A 114 -0.50 5.81 1.52
C THR A 114 -1.30 7.00 2.04
N PHE A 115 -0.90 8.18 1.58
CA PHE A 115 -1.46 9.46 1.97
C PHE A 115 -1.96 10.22 0.75
N SER A 116 -3.11 10.89 0.86
CA SER A 116 -3.47 11.96 -0.07
C SER A 116 -2.97 13.32 0.43
N ASN A 117 -3.06 14.31 -0.45
CA ASN A 117 -2.88 15.71 -0.12
C ASN A 117 -4.22 16.40 0.22
N ASN A 118 -5.22 15.66 0.70
CA ASN A 118 -6.47 16.26 1.16
C ASN A 118 -6.32 16.69 2.63
N PRO A 119 -6.21 18.00 2.92
CA PRO A 119 -5.98 18.47 4.28
C PRO A 119 -7.21 18.30 5.19
N ASP A 120 -8.37 18.03 4.60
CA ASP A 120 -9.65 17.93 5.29
C ASP A 120 -10.09 16.46 5.45
N TYR A 121 -9.30 15.50 4.96
CA TYR A 121 -9.54 14.07 5.17
C TYR A 121 -8.74 13.53 6.36
N ARG A 122 -9.46 12.85 7.25
CA ARG A 122 -8.89 12.01 8.31
C ARG A 122 -9.77 10.76 8.41
N ASN A 123 -9.19 9.59 8.15
CA ASN A 123 -9.94 8.33 8.14
C ASN A 123 -10.57 8.04 9.51
N VAL A 124 -9.79 8.22 10.58
CA VAL A 124 -10.17 8.00 11.99
C VAL A 124 -9.38 8.94 12.89
N ASP A 125 -9.86 9.22 14.10
CA ASP A 125 -9.31 10.29 14.96
C ASP A 125 -7.81 10.17 15.30
N TRP A 126 -7.28 8.94 15.34
CA TRP A 126 -5.87 8.65 15.58
C TRP A 126 -5.01 8.68 14.32
N ALA A 127 -5.62 8.69 13.13
CA ALA A 127 -4.91 8.72 11.85
C ALA A 127 -4.38 10.14 11.56
N ALA A 128 -3.24 10.18 10.88
CA ALA A 128 -2.71 11.41 10.31
C ALA A 128 -3.60 11.93 9.18
N ILE A 129 -3.49 13.22 8.87
CA ILE A 129 -4.26 13.85 7.78
C ILE A 129 -3.87 13.23 6.44
N GLY A 130 -4.87 12.86 5.64
CA GLY A 130 -4.71 12.21 4.34
C GLY A 130 -4.33 10.72 4.41
N GLU A 131 -4.06 10.17 5.60
CA GLU A 131 -3.70 8.76 5.78
C GLU A 131 -4.86 7.84 5.36
N HIS A 132 -4.55 6.82 4.57
CA HIS A 132 -5.51 5.89 3.97
C HIS A 132 -6.50 6.50 2.96
N ASP A 133 -6.21 7.67 2.39
CA ASP A 133 -7.11 8.36 1.43
C ASP A 133 -6.84 8.02 -0.05
N ASP A 134 -6.13 6.93 -0.35
CA ASP A 134 -5.94 6.45 -1.72
C ASP A 134 -6.65 5.09 -1.93
N PRO A 135 -7.86 5.07 -2.50
CA PRO A 135 -8.60 3.83 -2.67
C PRO A 135 -7.95 2.87 -3.69
N TRP A 136 -6.94 3.30 -4.44
CA TRP A 136 -6.24 2.45 -5.41
C TRP A 136 -5.00 1.76 -4.84
N ASP A 137 -4.63 2.05 -3.58
CA ASP A 137 -3.46 1.46 -2.93
C ASP A 137 -3.83 0.46 -1.84
N ALA A 138 -3.18 -0.69 -1.83
CA ALA A 138 -3.34 -1.68 -0.77
C ALA A 138 -2.87 -1.17 0.62
N MET A 139 -1.99 -0.16 0.67
CA MET A 139 -1.58 0.47 1.93
C MET A 139 -2.56 1.54 2.44
N SER A 140 -3.75 1.64 1.86
CA SER A 140 -4.89 2.44 2.37
C SER A 140 -6.05 1.57 2.87
N TRP A 141 -5.73 0.34 3.31
CA TRP A 141 -6.68 -0.70 3.74
C TRP A 141 -7.92 -0.21 4.50
N ALA A 142 -9.02 -0.94 4.32
CA ALA A 142 -10.39 -0.58 4.68
C ALA A 142 -11.00 0.61 3.91
N ASN A 143 -10.17 1.44 3.26
CA ASN A 143 -10.64 2.45 2.30
C ASN A 143 -10.21 2.14 0.84
N SER A 144 -9.50 1.04 0.62
CA SER A 144 -9.11 0.56 -0.71
C SER A 144 -10.28 -0.08 -1.46
N TYR A 145 -10.30 0.06 -2.78
CA TYR A 145 -11.08 -0.79 -3.67
C TYR A 145 -10.65 -2.24 -3.50
N VAL A 146 -11.61 -3.15 -3.67
CA VAL A 146 -11.38 -4.58 -3.47
C VAL A 146 -11.94 -5.41 -4.61
N ALA A 147 -11.33 -6.58 -4.83
CA ALA A 147 -11.84 -7.65 -5.67
C ALA A 147 -12.16 -8.88 -4.82
N THR A 148 -13.24 -9.58 -5.15
CA THR A 148 -13.61 -10.82 -4.46
C THR A 148 -12.67 -11.96 -4.86
N THR A 149 -12.17 -12.70 -3.87
CA THR A 149 -11.38 -13.92 -4.06
C THR A 149 -12.01 -15.09 -3.29
N PRO A 150 -11.57 -16.35 -3.52
CA PRO A 150 -11.95 -17.48 -2.68
C PRO A 150 -11.56 -17.34 -1.19
N PHE A 151 -10.70 -16.37 -0.85
CA PHE A 151 -10.20 -16.11 0.49
C PHE A 151 -10.66 -14.75 1.06
N GLY A 152 -11.77 -14.20 0.54
CA GLY A 152 -12.30 -12.89 0.97
C GLY A 152 -11.91 -11.75 0.04
N ALA A 153 -12.01 -10.51 0.51
CA ALA A 153 -11.67 -9.35 -0.32
C ALA A 153 -10.14 -9.23 -0.45
N ALA A 154 -9.65 -9.14 -1.69
CA ALA A 154 -8.29 -8.74 -1.99
C ALA A 154 -8.26 -7.24 -2.33
N PRO A 155 -7.22 -6.50 -1.93
CA PRO A 155 -7.16 -5.08 -2.17
C PRO A 155 -6.82 -4.81 -3.65
N ALA A 156 -6.93 -3.55 -4.04
CA ALA A 156 -6.35 -3.01 -5.27
C ALA A 156 -4.82 -3.28 -5.34
N ALA A 157 -4.16 -2.72 -6.35
CA ALA A 157 -2.72 -2.87 -6.53
C ALA A 157 -1.92 -2.03 -5.51
N LEU A 158 -0.59 -2.00 -5.69
CA LEU A 158 0.25 -0.97 -5.09
C LEU A 158 0.38 0.23 -6.03
N VAL A 159 0.42 1.42 -5.45
CA VAL A 159 0.73 2.64 -6.19
C VAL A 159 2.18 2.65 -6.68
N ALA A 160 2.43 3.33 -7.79
CA ALA A 160 3.74 3.39 -8.43
C ALA A 160 4.92 3.75 -7.49
N PRO A 161 4.81 4.67 -6.51
CA PRO A 161 5.89 4.93 -5.55
C PRO A 161 6.29 3.73 -4.71
N HIS A 162 5.33 2.92 -4.28
CA HIS A 162 5.60 1.70 -3.52
C HIS A 162 6.33 0.69 -4.41
N LEU A 163 5.82 0.45 -5.62
CA LEU A 163 6.46 -0.43 -6.59
C LEU A 163 7.89 0.04 -6.95
N ASP A 164 8.09 1.36 -7.10
CA ASP A 164 9.40 1.95 -7.41
C ASP A 164 10.38 1.85 -6.23
N ARG A 165 9.90 2.13 -5.01
CA ARG A 165 10.69 1.99 -3.77
C ARG A 165 11.17 0.57 -3.56
N MET A 166 10.32 -0.41 -3.87
CA MET A 166 10.68 -1.84 -3.79
C MET A 166 11.56 -2.30 -4.96
N GLY A 167 11.72 -1.47 -6.00
CA GLY A 167 12.46 -1.83 -7.21
C GLY A 167 11.73 -2.84 -8.09
N TRP A 168 10.41 -2.98 -7.93
CA TRP A 168 9.58 -3.94 -8.65
C TRP A 168 9.18 -3.47 -10.05
N LEU A 169 9.16 -2.15 -10.29
CA LEU A 169 8.94 -1.62 -11.63
C LEU A 169 10.13 -1.95 -12.56
N PRO A 170 9.88 -2.51 -13.76
CA PRO A 170 10.92 -2.70 -14.76
C PRO A 170 11.54 -1.35 -15.14
N ARG A 171 12.87 -1.22 -15.06
CA ARG A 171 13.58 0.06 -15.31
C ARG A 171 13.30 0.63 -16.71
N SER A 172 13.10 -0.23 -17.71
CA SER A 172 12.74 0.18 -19.08
C SER A 172 11.34 0.80 -19.19
N ARG A 173 10.51 0.66 -18.15
CA ARG A 173 9.14 1.17 -18.06
C ARG A 173 9.03 2.40 -17.15
N ILE A 174 10.17 2.91 -16.66
CA ILE A 174 10.25 4.16 -15.92
C ILE A 174 10.79 5.24 -16.86
N ALA A 175 9.93 6.18 -17.23
CA ALA A 175 10.35 7.36 -17.99
C ALA A 175 10.90 8.43 -17.03
N VAL A 176 11.96 9.11 -17.42
CA VAL A 176 12.49 10.27 -16.69
C VAL A 176 12.31 11.50 -17.56
N HIS A 177 11.45 12.43 -17.12
CA HIS A 177 11.21 13.65 -17.87
C HIS A 177 12.41 14.58 -17.86
N ALA A 178 12.55 15.34 -18.95
CA ALA A 178 13.67 16.24 -19.23
C ALA A 178 15.06 15.58 -19.30
N ALA A 179 15.16 14.24 -19.28
CA ALA A 179 16.44 13.54 -19.41
C ALA A 179 17.16 13.83 -20.74
N ASN A 180 16.41 14.20 -21.79
CA ASN A 180 16.91 14.63 -23.09
C ASN A 180 16.93 16.16 -23.27
N GLY A 181 16.73 16.92 -22.19
CA GLY A 181 16.66 18.39 -22.22
C GLY A 181 15.33 18.98 -22.71
N ALA A 182 14.33 18.16 -23.03
CA ALA A 182 13.01 18.65 -23.42
C ALA A 182 12.23 19.21 -22.21
N SER A 183 11.69 20.42 -22.35
CA SER A 183 10.86 21.06 -21.33
C SER A 183 9.40 20.59 -21.34
N GLU A 184 8.96 19.96 -22.44
CA GLU A 184 7.62 19.41 -22.61
C GLU A 184 7.73 18.04 -23.30
N ALA A 185 6.89 17.09 -22.88
CA ALA A 185 6.83 15.76 -23.48
C ALA A 185 5.43 15.15 -23.28
N ILE A 186 5.03 14.32 -24.22
CA ILE A 186 3.83 13.49 -24.12
C ILE A 186 4.29 12.07 -23.77
N TYR A 187 3.70 11.50 -22.72
CA TYR A 187 3.94 10.12 -22.30
C TYR A 187 2.67 9.31 -22.45
N THR A 188 2.78 8.12 -23.03
CA THR A 188 1.76 7.08 -22.90
C THR A 188 2.01 6.35 -21.59
N LEU A 189 1.01 6.33 -20.70
CA LEU A 189 1.05 5.60 -19.45
C LEU A 189 0.27 4.29 -19.56
N ALA A 190 0.79 3.25 -18.92
CA ALA A 190 0.07 2.02 -18.63
C ALA A 190 -0.31 2.01 -17.15
N ALA A 191 -1.45 1.41 -16.82
CA ALA A 191 -1.82 1.18 -15.42
C ALA A 191 -0.83 0.20 -14.78
N THR A 192 -0.48 0.40 -13.50
CA THR A 192 0.53 -0.43 -12.81
C THR A 192 0.12 -1.90 -12.75
N ASN A 193 -1.18 -2.18 -12.64
CA ASN A 193 -1.73 -3.54 -12.66
C ASN A 193 -1.88 -4.15 -14.07
N HIS A 194 -1.46 -3.44 -15.13
CA HIS A 194 -1.49 -3.90 -16.52
C HIS A 194 -0.09 -3.77 -17.18
N PRO A 195 0.94 -4.48 -16.67
CA PRO A 195 2.30 -4.42 -17.23
C PRO A 195 2.40 -4.87 -18.68
N GLU A 196 1.46 -5.69 -19.16
CA GLU A 196 1.37 -6.13 -20.54
C GLU A 196 1.02 -5.00 -21.51
N ALA A 197 0.38 -3.94 -21.03
CA ALA A 197 0.05 -2.77 -21.85
C ALA A 197 1.32 -1.98 -22.21
N SER A 198 1.32 -1.36 -23.38
CA SER A 198 2.42 -0.49 -23.83
C SER A 198 2.42 0.86 -23.10
N GLY A 199 3.59 1.48 -22.95
CA GLY A 199 3.74 2.80 -22.31
C GLY A 199 4.55 2.75 -21.00
N ALA A 200 4.85 3.89 -20.38
CA ALA A 200 5.54 3.92 -19.09
C ALA A 200 4.58 3.52 -17.96
N LEU A 201 5.09 2.83 -16.93
CA LEU A 201 4.36 2.53 -15.69
C LEU A 201 4.56 3.63 -14.63
N LEU A 202 5.62 4.42 -14.81
CA LEU A 202 5.95 5.55 -13.96
C LEU A 202 6.67 6.61 -14.80
N VAL A 203 6.28 7.88 -14.62
CA VAL A 203 7.06 9.02 -15.08
C VAL A 203 7.65 9.69 -13.85
N ARG A 204 8.98 9.71 -13.76
CA ARG A 204 9.71 10.52 -12.79
C ARG A 204 9.93 11.89 -13.39
N VAL A 205 9.48 12.93 -12.71
CA VAL A 205 9.81 14.31 -13.06
C VAL A 205 10.84 14.81 -12.06
N PRO A 206 12.11 14.98 -12.47
CA PRO A 206 13.12 15.59 -11.62
C PRO A 206 12.74 17.04 -11.36
N VAL A 207 12.69 17.41 -10.09
CA VAL A 207 12.51 18.80 -9.69
C VAL A 207 13.76 19.29 -8.99
N LYS A 208 14.24 20.49 -9.36
CA LYS A 208 15.31 21.13 -8.58
C LYS A 208 14.74 21.47 -7.20
N ARG A 209 15.45 21.07 -6.16
CA ARG A 209 15.12 21.48 -4.79
C ARG A 209 15.47 22.94 -4.62
N GLU A 210 14.47 23.80 -4.71
CA GLU A 210 14.59 25.24 -4.55
C GLU A 210 13.40 25.75 -3.73
N GLN A 211 13.48 26.94 -3.13
CA GLN A 211 12.31 27.54 -2.48
C GLN A 211 11.32 28.00 -3.56
N GLY A 212 10.09 27.49 -3.54
CA GLY A 212 9.04 27.92 -4.47
C GLY A 212 7.96 26.86 -4.73
N VAL A 213 7.03 27.19 -5.63
CA VAL A 213 6.00 26.27 -6.14
C VAL A 213 6.32 25.90 -7.58
N ILE A 214 6.38 24.60 -7.87
CA ILE A 214 6.49 24.07 -9.23
C ILE A 214 5.07 23.81 -9.74
N MET A 215 4.77 24.35 -10.92
CA MET A 215 3.56 24.02 -11.65
C MET A 215 3.88 22.95 -12.68
N LEU A 216 3.30 21.77 -12.51
CA LEU A 216 3.28 20.76 -13.55
C LEU A 216 1.94 20.82 -14.26
N ARG A 217 2.00 21.14 -15.55
CA ARG A 217 0.86 21.01 -16.46
C ARG A 217 0.91 19.63 -17.07
N VAL A 218 -0.01 18.79 -16.65
CA VAL A 218 -0.19 17.43 -17.18
C VAL A 218 -1.48 17.43 -17.98
N SER A 219 -1.58 16.59 -19.00
CA SER A 219 -2.85 16.33 -19.68
C SER A 219 -3.11 14.83 -19.63
N VAL A 220 -4.27 14.43 -19.14
CA VAL A 220 -4.71 13.02 -19.09
C VAL A 220 -5.86 12.88 -20.07
N ASP A 221 -5.69 12.05 -21.10
CA ASP A 221 -6.64 11.88 -22.19
C ASP A 221 -7.09 13.20 -22.85
N GLY A 222 -6.13 14.13 -23.02
CA GLY A 222 -6.38 15.45 -23.58
C GLY A 222 -7.01 16.46 -22.62
N ALA A 223 -7.32 16.05 -21.39
CA ALA A 223 -7.84 16.93 -20.34
C ALA A 223 -6.69 17.56 -19.53
N PRO A 224 -6.57 18.90 -19.49
CA PRO A 224 -5.52 19.55 -18.72
C PRO A 224 -5.75 19.39 -17.21
N VAL A 225 -4.65 19.13 -16.51
CA VAL A 225 -4.51 19.03 -15.06
C VAL A 225 -3.31 19.89 -14.67
N THR A 226 -3.52 20.83 -13.77
CA THR A 226 -2.40 21.57 -13.17
C THR A 226 -2.17 21.03 -11.76
N VAL A 227 -0.95 20.59 -11.50
CA VAL A 227 -0.52 20.16 -10.18
C VAL A 227 0.50 21.18 -9.68
N HIS A 228 0.20 21.81 -8.55
CA HIS A 228 1.09 22.74 -7.87
C HIS A 228 1.84 21.99 -6.78
N MET A 229 3.16 22.15 -6.70
CA MET A 229 3.98 21.39 -5.74
C MET A 229 4.96 22.30 -5.02
N ASP A 230 5.15 22.12 -3.72
CA ASP A 230 6.25 22.73 -2.99
C ASP A 230 7.56 22.09 -3.45
N ALA A 231 8.45 22.91 -4.01
CA ALA A 231 9.69 22.46 -4.63
C ALA A 231 10.73 21.90 -3.62
N LEU A 232 10.55 22.16 -2.31
CA LEU A 232 11.41 21.64 -1.25
C LEU A 232 11.00 20.23 -0.81
N SER A 233 9.71 20.00 -0.62
CA SER A 233 9.14 18.76 -0.10
C SER A 233 8.67 17.80 -1.20
N GLY A 234 8.36 18.31 -2.39
CA GLY A 234 7.69 17.56 -3.46
C GLY A 234 6.20 17.37 -3.23
N ASN A 235 5.63 17.95 -2.16
CA ASN A 235 4.22 17.79 -1.83
C ASN A 235 3.35 18.65 -2.72
N VAL A 236 2.20 18.11 -3.13
CA VAL A 236 1.18 18.90 -3.83
C VAL A 236 0.64 19.97 -2.87
N VAL A 237 0.60 21.21 -3.31
CA VAL A 237 0.13 22.37 -2.53
C VAL A 237 -1.06 23.03 -3.21
N ASP A 238 -1.91 23.69 -2.42
CA ASP A 238 -2.95 24.56 -2.94
C ASP A 238 -2.30 25.82 -3.55
N PRO A 239 -2.57 26.15 -4.84
CA PRO A 239 -2.07 27.38 -5.46
C PRO A 239 -2.44 28.66 -4.71
N ASN A 240 -3.56 28.65 -3.97
CA ASN A 240 -4.08 29.81 -3.26
C ASN A 240 -3.61 29.86 -1.79
N ASN A 241 -2.98 28.80 -1.28
CA ASN A 241 -2.46 28.75 0.08
C ASN A 241 -1.22 27.84 0.20
N PRO A 242 -0.05 28.30 -0.27
CA PRO A 242 1.19 27.52 -0.25
C PRO A 242 1.75 27.26 1.16
N ALA A 243 1.19 27.87 2.20
CA ALA A 243 1.55 27.63 3.61
C ALA A 243 0.86 26.38 4.19
N ARG A 244 -0.19 25.85 3.55
CA ARG A 244 -0.87 24.60 3.95
C ARG A 244 -0.02 23.40 3.52
N ARG A 245 1.09 23.18 4.23
CA ARG A 245 1.99 22.03 4.04
C ARG A 245 1.30 20.78 4.57
N ILE A 246 1.05 19.81 3.70
CA ILE A 246 0.50 18.51 4.09
C ILE A 246 1.68 17.57 4.30
N ALA A 247 1.72 16.91 5.46
CA ALA A 247 2.83 16.06 5.84
C ALA A 247 2.87 14.81 4.95
N THR A 248 3.96 14.60 4.22
CA THR A 248 4.36 13.27 3.75
C THR A 248 5.27 12.67 4.81
N ALA A 249 4.80 11.64 5.49
CA ALA A 249 5.68 10.84 6.33
C ALA A 249 6.63 10.02 5.44
N GLY A 250 7.93 10.28 5.54
CA GLY A 250 8.93 9.22 5.44
C GLY A 250 9.25 8.60 4.08
N ILE A 251 9.33 9.37 2.98
CA ILE A 251 10.07 8.90 1.79
C ILE A 251 11.57 9.16 2.03
N GLY A 252 12.25 8.22 2.69
CA GLY A 252 13.69 8.31 2.95
C GLY A 252 14.51 8.56 1.66
N ARG A 253 15.43 9.53 1.74
CA ARG A 253 16.61 9.79 0.86
C ARG A 253 16.50 9.52 -0.65
N LEU A 254 15.35 9.72 -1.28
CA LEU A 254 15.28 9.85 -2.74
C LEU A 254 15.30 11.34 -3.14
N PRO A 255 15.85 11.69 -4.33
CA PRO A 255 15.68 13.04 -4.87
C PRO A 255 14.21 13.42 -4.88
N ALA A 256 13.88 14.71 -4.84
CA ALA A 256 12.49 15.14 -4.90
C ALA A 256 11.87 14.60 -6.20
N MET A 257 11.01 13.60 -6.07
CA MET A 257 10.35 12.89 -7.15
C MET A 257 8.89 13.32 -7.13
N VAL A 258 8.41 13.74 -8.28
CA VAL A 258 6.99 14.01 -8.46
C VAL A 258 6.24 12.70 -8.59
N LEU A 259 5.23 12.54 -7.76
CA LEU A 259 4.11 11.64 -7.99
C LEU A 259 2.94 12.49 -8.48
N VAL A 260 2.36 12.16 -9.64
CA VAL A 260 0.97 12.53 -9.92
C VAL A 260 0.17 11.36 -9.36
N PRO A 261 -0.35 11.43 -8.12
CA PRO A 261 -1.26 10.41 -7.63
C PRO A 261 -2.40 10.37 -8.64
N GLN A 262 -2.73 9.16 -9.07
CA GLN A 262 -3.77 8.83 -10.05
C GLN A 262 -4.87 9.89 -10.03
N LEU A 263 -4.94 10.64 -11.14
CA LEU A 263 -5.93 11.69 -11.31
C LEU A 263 -7.31 11.08 -11.08
N ARG A 264 -8.08 11.64 -10.15
CA ARG A 264 -9.50 11.31 -10.00
C ARG A 264 -10.19 11.58 -11.34
N VAL A 265 -10.36 10.56 -12.17
CA VAL A 265 -11.13 10.68 -13.41
C VAL A 265 -12.58 10.86 -12.96
N PRO A 266 -13.24 11.99 -13.25
CA PRO A 266 -14.65 12.13 -12.93
C PRO A 266 -15.41 11.00 -13.62
N ARG A 267 -16.36 10.36 -12.92
CA ARG A 267 -17.19 9.24 -13.42
C ARG A 267 -17.81 9.48 -14.81
N SER A 268 -17.96 10.76 -15.20
CA SER A 268 -18.42 11.22 -16.51
C SER A 268 -17.43 11.03 -17.66
N ARG A 269 -16.16 10.64 -17.40
CA ARG A 269 -15.10 10.50 -18.40
C ARG A 269 -14.52 9.09 -18.55
N LEU A 270 -14.92 8.14 -17.71
CA LEU A 270 -14.63 6.71 -17.92
C LEU A 270 -15.30 6.19 -19.18
N SER A 271 -14.65 5.28 -19.90
CA SER A 271 -15.25 4.58 -21.04
C SER A 271 -16.44 3.73 -20.57
N LYS A 272 -17.42 3.45 -21.44
CA LYS A 272 -18.60 2.63 -21.08
C LYS A 272 -18.22 1.28 -20.44
N PRO A 273 -17.20 0.55 -20.94
CA PRO A 273 -16.68 -0.65 -20.28
C PRO A 273 -16.15 -0.41 -18.86
N ASP A 274 -15.44 0.69 -18.61
CA ASP A 274 -14.84 1.00 -17.30
C ASP A 274 -15.89 1.42 -16.27
N ARG A 275 -16.94 2.13 -16.70
CA ARG A 275 -18.10 2.45 -15.84
C ARG A 275 -18.83 1.20 -15.36
N MET A 276 -18.86 0.14 -16.17
CA MET A 276 -19.53 -1.11 -15.80
C MET A 276 -18.70 -1.96 -14.83
N ARG A 277 -17.36 -1.83 -14.84
CA ARG A 277 -16.49 -2.48 -13.84
C ARG A 277 -16.51 -1.77 -12.50
N GLU A 278 -16.54 -0.43 -12.49
CA GLU A 278 -16.68 0.37 -11.26
C GLU A 278 -18.08 0.20 -10.62
N ALA A 279 -19.14 0.07 -11.42
CA ALA A 279 -20.49 -0.21 -10.90
C ALA A 279 -20.68 -1.65 -10.40
N ALA A 280 -19.81 -2.58 -10.79
CA ALA A 280 -19.80 -3.96 -10.34
C ALA A 280 -18.86 -4.19 -9.14
N ALA A 281 -17.96 -3.24 -8.83
CA ALA A 281 -17.20 -3.27 -7.60
C ALA A 281 -18.14 -2.96 -6.42
N PRO A 282 -18.25 -3.84 -5.42
CA PRO A 282 -18.98 -3.49 -4.21
C PRO A 282 -18.35 -2.22 -3.60
N ALA A 283 -19.19 -1.31 -3.13
CA ALA A 283 -18.72 -0.16 -2.35
C ALA A 283 -17.81 -0.67 -1.22
N PRO A 284 -16.73 0.07 -0.86
CA PRO A 284 -15.91 -0.32 0.27
C PRO A 284 -16.82 -0.56 1.47
N ALA A 285 -16.72 -1.76 2.06
CA ALA A 285 -17.44 -2.07 3.28
C ALA A 285 -17.02 -1.03 4.31
N ALA A 286 -17.99 -0.48 5.06
CA ALA A 286 -17.65 0.35 6.21
C ALA A 286 -16.66 -0.43 7.07
N ALA A 287 -15.48 0.14 7.29
CA ALA A 287 -14.46 -0.46 8.13
C ALA A 287 -15.13 -0.93 9.44
N PRO A 288 -14.93 -2.18 9.89
CA PRO A 288 -15.27 -2.51 11.25
C PRO A 288 -14.51 -1.51 12.12
N ALA A 289 -15.23 -0.84 13.03
CA ALA A 289 -14.58 -0.03 14.04
C ALA A 289 -13.56 -0.92 14.73
N LEU A 290 -12.27 -0.63 14.53
CA LEU A 290 -11.21 -1.12 15.40
C LEU A 290 -11.43 -0.43 16.75
N GLU A 291 -12.41 -0.92 17.50
CA GLU A 291 -12.56 -0.61 18.91
C GLU A 291 -11.35 -1.21 19.65
N LYS A 292 -10.87 -0.42 20.60
CA LYS A 292 -9.64 -0.65 21.38
C LYS A 292 -9.56 -2.02 22.04
#